data_AF-A0A0S8A4X8-F1
#
_entry.id   AF-A0A0S8A4X8-F1
#
_cell.length_a   1.000
_cell.length_b   1.000
_cell.length_c   1.000
_cell.angle_alpha   90.00
_cell.angle_beta   90.00
_cell.angle_gamma   90.00
#
_symmetry.space_group_name_H-M   'P 1'
#
loop_
_entity.id
_entity.type
_entity.pdbx_description
1 polymer ?
#
loop_
_entity_poly.entity_id
_entity_poly.type
_entity_poly.pdbx_seq_one_letter_code
_entity_poly.pdbx_strand_id
1 'polypeptide(L)'
;MDHVTYLTEDFTCRDASGPPEDRGVAVNIDDLANGILLANEPLQYVPAGTTVTMNTGLVVPEGVTLILEEGTELYFKYMKYLDVYGTLEIRGTPDAKVILGAASGTYGCAWMGVRVNNTSVDTHIDHAKIQYGCEGTSFKGAAGTVTNSEYFMNYKGISVYSGSSPNIENSLINTNGYGLYINGNNNAAENPSPIITNNAIIDNYYNSVYAIAFGNGNSNTVDARGNYWGTTDTTLIDSKIYDGRDISTSPIVDYSNYLSSAP
;
A
#
# COMPACT_ATOMS: atom_id res chain seq x y z
N MET A 1 -32.93 -30.97 34.13
CA MET A 1 -31.46 -31.04 34.08
C MET A 1 -31.11 -31.63 32.72
N ASP A 2 -30.59 -30.92 31.72
CA ASP A 2 -30.25 -29.51 31.56
C ASP A 2 -30.32 -29.19 30.06
N HIS A 3 -30.82 -28.00 29.73
CA HIS A 3 -30.68 -27.38 28.41
C HIS A 3 -29.30 -26.70 28.37
N VAL A 4 -28.45 -27.09 27.42
CA VAL A 4 -27.18 -26.40 27.18
C VAL A 4 -27.43 -25.28 26.17
N THR A 5 -27.44 -24.06 26.67
CA THR A 5 -27.46 -22.81 25.91
C THR A 5 -26.01 -22.46 25.54
N TYR A 6 -25.68 -22.36 24.26
CA TYR A 6 -24.43 -21.73 23.84
C TYR A 6 -24.65 -20.22 23.80
N LEU A 7 -24.04 -19.52 24.75
CA LEU A 7 -23.91 -18.07 24.72
C LEU A 7 -22.76 -17.71 23.78
N THR A 8 -23.07 -16.82 22.84
CA THR A 8 -22.11 -16.07 22.03
C THR A 8 -21.34 -15.14 22.96
N GLU A 9 -20.01 -15.27 23.01
CA GLU A 9 -19.16 -14.30 23.70
C GLU A 9 -18.34 -13.47 22.71
N ASP A 10 -18.19 -12.22 23.11
CA ASP A 10 -17.87 -11.05 22.31
C ASP A 10 -16.41 -10.99 21.83
N PHE A 11 -16.24 -10.53 20.58
CA PHE A 11 -14.96 -10.16 20.01
C PHE A 11 -14.43 -8.86 20.65
N THR A 12 -13.58 -8.97 21.68
CA THR A 12 -12.62 -7.90 21.98
C THR A 12 -11.29 -8.45 22.52
N CYS A 13 -10.19 -7.90 21.99
CA CYS A 13 -8.79 -8.06 22.40
C CYS A 13 -8.04 -9.32 21.90
N ARG A 14 -7.38 -9.22 20.72
CA ARG A 14 -6.33 -10.15 20.29
C ARG A 14 -5.03 -9.86 21.05
N ASP A 15 -4.84 -10.58 22.15
CA ASP A 15 -3.51 -10.84 22.73
C ASP A 15 -2.77 -11.84 21.83
N ALA A 16 -1.49 -11.58 21.55
CA ALA A 16 -0.56 -12.43 20.80
C ALA A 16 -0.27 -13.82 21.46
N SER A 17 -0.98 -14.17 22.53
CA SER A 17 -0.86 -15.43 23.27
C SER A 17 -1.87 -16.53 22.86
N GLY A 18 -2.72 -16.30 21.86
CA GLY A 18 -3.68 -17.30 21.36
C GLY A 18 -3.04 -18.62 20.88
N PRO A 19 -3.77 -19.77 20.98
CA PRO A 19 -3.23 -21.11 20.70
C PRO A 19 -2.74 -21.26 19.24
N PRO A 20 -1.77 -22.16 18.98
CA PRO A 20 -1.01 -22.21 17.72
C PRO A 20 -1.82 -22.54 16.46
N GLU A 21 -3.07 -22.97 16.59
CA GLU A 21 -3.89 -23.49 15.49
C GLU A 21 -4.49 -22.40 14.59
N ASP A 22 -4.40 -21.10 14.96
CA ASP A 22 -4.92 -19.97 14.18
C ASP A 22 -3.82 -19.17 13.45
N ARG A 23 -2.58 -19.68 13.42
CA ARG A 23 -1.37 -18.93 12.99
C ARG A 23 -1.00 -19.11 11.52
N GLY A 24 -1.70 -19.95 10.77
CA GLY A 24 -1.28 -20.32 9.40
C GLY A 24 0.02 -21.12 9.37
N VAL A 25 0.53 -21.39 8.16
CA VAL A 25 1.76 -22.15 7.94
C VAL A 25 2.93 -21.20 7.70
N ALA A 26 4.03 -21.38 8.43
CA ALA A 26 5.25 -20.60 8.22
C ALA A 26 5.84 -20.90 6.84
N VAL A 27 6.14 -19.87 6.06
CA VAL A 27 6.80 -20.03 4.76
C VAL A 27 8.27 -20.37 4.99
N ASN A 28 8.75 -21.44 4.35
CA ASN A 28 10.16 -21.79 4.38
C ASN A 28 11.00 -20.70 3.68
N ILE A 29 12.15 -20.35 4.24
CA ILE A 29 12.98 -19.25 3.75
C ILE A 29 13.53 -19.48 2.33
N ASP A 30 13.88 -20.73 1.98
CA ASP A 30 14.40 -21.08 0.66
C ASP A 30 13.27 -21.08 -0.38
N ASP A 31 12.08 -21.52 0.00
CA ASP A 31 10.88 -21.43 -0.83
C ASP A 31 10.51 -19.96 -1.08
N LEU A 32 10.48 -19.15 -0.01
CA LEU A 32 10.22 -17.72 -0.09
C LEU A 32 11.21 -17.01 -1.01
N ALA A 33 12.52 -17.28 -0.86
CA ALA A 33 13.57 -16.72 -1.71
C ALA A 33 13.37 -17.05 -3.20
N ASN A 34 12.66 -18.13 -3.51
CA ASN A 34 12.32 -18.57 -4.86
C ASN A 34 10.85 -18.31 -5.24
N GLY A 35 10.14 -17.50 -4.44
CA GLY A 35 8.79 -17.03 -4.75
C GLY A 35 7.71 -18.11 -4.61
N ILE A 36 7.97 -19.14 -3.81
CA ILE A 36 7.10 -20.28 -3.61
C ILE A 36 6.30 -20.08 -2.32
N LEU A 37 4.97 -20.10 -2.47
CA LEU A 37 4.02 -20.28 -1.37
C LEU A 37 3.40 -21.67 -1.49
N LEU A 38 2.97 -22.24 -0.37
CA LEU A 38 2.28 -23.51 -0.31
C LEU A 38 0.84 -23.33 -0.83
N ALA A 39 0.59 -23.62 -2.10
CA ALA A 39 -0.68 -23.30 -2.77
C ALA A 39 -1.93 -23.96 -2.12
N ASN A 40 -1.75 -25.03 -1.35
CA ASN A 40 -2.83 -25.71 -0.63
C ASN A 40 -3.06 -25.16 0.78
N GLU A 41 -2.24 -24.21 1.24
CA GLU A 41 -2.34 -23.59 2.56
C GLU A 41 -2.95 -22.19 2.42
N PRO A 42 -4.21 -21.98 2.85
CA PRO A 42 -4.92 -20.73 2.66
C PRO A 42 -4.36 -19.59 3.52
N LEU A 43 -3.66 -19.90 4.61
CA LEU A 43 -3.07 -18.91 5.50
C LEU A 43 -1.60 -19.23 5.72
N GLN A 44 -0.73 -18.32 5.31
CA GLN A 44 0.71 -18.45 5.43
C GLN A 44 1.32 -17.19 6.02
N TYR A 45 2.43 -17.34 6.75
CA TYR A 45 3.13 -16.19 7.32
C TYR A 45 4.64 -16.30 7.15
N VAL A 46 5.28 -15.15 6.99
CA VAL A 46 6.73 -14.99 7.08
C VAL A 46 7.06 -14.64 8.54
N PRO A 47 7.88 -15.44 9.25
CA PRO A 47 8.18 -15.19 10.66
C PRO A 47 8.83 -13.82 10.90
N ALA A 48 8.59 -13.24 12.08
CA ALA A 48 9.16 -11.96 12.48
C ALA A 48 10.69 -11.92 12.36
N GLY A 49 11.24 -10.79 11.94
CA GLY A 49 12.69 -10.60 11.77
C GLY A 49 13.31 -11.36 10.58
N THR A 50 12.50 -12.02 9.74
CA THR A 50 13.01 -12.76 8.58
C THR A 50 13.57 -11.81 7.53
N THR A 51 14.83 -11.99 7.13
CA THR A 51 15.46 -11.23 6.04
C THR A 51 15.76 -12.13 4.85
N VAL A 52 15.26 -11.79 3.65
CA VAL A 52 15.42 -12.61 2.45
C VAL A 52 15.70 -11.77 1.21
N THR A 53 16.62 -12.23 0.36
CA THR A 53 16.75 -11.75 -1.02
C THR A 53 15.91 -12.61 -1.95
N MET A 54 14.95 -11.99 -2.63
CA MET A 54 14.02 -12.66 -3.55
C MET A 54 14.67 -12.81 -4.93
N ASN A 55 14.90 -14.06 -5.34
CA ASN A 55 15.48 -14.43 -6.63
C ASN A 55 14.47 -14.39 -7.77
N THR A 56 13.19 -14.54 -7.44
CA THR A 56 12.05 -14.52 -8.36
C THR A 56 11.01 -13.49 -7.87
N GLY A 57 9.91 -13.35 -8.61
CA GLY A 57 8.76 -12.63 -8.09
C GLY A 57 7.97 -13.53 -7.15
N LEU A 58 7.31 -12.92 -6.16
CA LEU A 58 6.40 -13.62 -5.24
C LEU A 58 4.97 -13.36 -5.69
N VAL A 59 4.16 -14.41 -5.72
CA VAL A 59 2.74 -14.33 -6.05
C VAL A 59 1.96 -14.82 -4.83
N VAL A 60 1.00 -14.03 -4.37
CA VAL A 60 -0.03 -14.42 -3.41
C VAL A 60 -1.29 -14.78 -4.22
N PRO A 61 -1.59 -16.08 -4.44
CA PRO A 61 -2.71 -16.50 -5.27
C PRO A 61 -4.06 -16.12 -4.66
N GLU A 62 -5.13 -16.14 -5.47
CA GLU A 62 -6.50 -16.05 -4.97
C GLU A 62 -6.77 -17.12 -3.91
N GLY A 63 -7.50 -16.76 -2.85
CA GLY A 63 -7.81 -17.65 -1.73
C GLY A 63 -6.65 -17.91 -0.76
N VAL A 64 -5.48 -17.34 -1.00
CA VAL A 64 -4.32 -17.39 -0.08
C VAL A 64 -4.14 -16.04 0.60
N THR A 65 -3.93 -16.07 1.90
CA THR A 65 -3.48 -14.95 2.72
C THR A 65 -2.01 -15.11 3.06
N LEU A 66 -1.21 -14.10 2.72
CA LEU A 66 0.18 -13.99 3.15
C LEU A 66 0.31 -12.90 4.22
N ILE A 67 0.79 -13.29 5.40
CA ILE A 67 1.13 -12.38 6.48
C ILE A 67 2.63 -12.14 6.49
N LEU A 68 3.06 -10.87 6.53
CA LEU A 68 4.44 -10.49 6.83
C LEU A 68 4.48 -9.94 8.25
N GLU A 69 5.08 -10.70 9.17
CA GLU A 69 5.19 -10.30 10.58
C GLU A 69 6.28 -9.25 10.77
N GLU A 70 6.22 -8.55 11.90
CA GLU A 70 7.10 -7.42 12.22
C GLU A 70 8.60 -7.70 11.99
N GLY A 71 9.32 -6.67 11.55
CA GLY A 71 10.75 -6.78 11.23
C GLY A 71 11.09 -7.69 10.04
N THR A 72 10.11 -8.21 9.29
CA THR A 72 10.40 -8.92 8.03
C THR A 72 11.01 -7.97 7.01
N GLU A 73 12.06 -8.41 6.31
CA GLU A 73 12.73 -7.67 5.23
C GLU A 73 12.82 -8.50 3.95
N LEU A 74 12.10 -8.11 2.90
CA LEU A 74 12.15 -8.76 1.58
C LEU A 74 12.81 -7.84 0.55
N TYR A 75 13.94 -8.28 0.03
CA TYR A 75 14.74 -7.55 -0.96
C TYR A 75 14.65 -8.19 -2.34
N PHE A 76 13.96 -7.54 -3.26
CA PHE A 76 13.68 -8.02 -4.60
C PHE A 76 14.83 -7.72 -5.57
N LYS A 77 15.31 -8.74 -6.28
CA LYS A 77 16.24 -8.54 -7.41
C LYS A 77 15.60 -7.73 -8.54
N TYR A 78 16.44 -7.29 -9.48
CA TYR A 78 16.03 -6.45 -10.60
C TYR A 78 14.76 -6.97 -11.30
N MET A 79 13.77 -6.08 -11.43
CA MET A 79 12.47 -6.33 -12.06
C MET A 79 11.60 -7.42 -11.42
N LYS A 80 11.93 -7.90 -10.22
CA LYS A 80 11.03 -8.78 -9.44
C LYS A 80 9.94 -7.96 -8.76
N TYR A 81 8.93 -8.65 -8.27
CA TYR A 81 7.65 -8.08 -7.82
C TYR A 81 7.05 -8.90 -6.69
N LEU A 82 6.09 -8.30 -6.00
CA LEU A 82 5.09 -8.99 -5.19
C LEU A 82 3.72 -8.79 -5.84
N ASP A 83 3.17 -9.83 -6.45
CA ASP A 83 1.81 -9.81 -7.01
C ASP A 83 0.82 -10.36 -6.00
N VAL A 84 -0.22 -9.58 -5.71
CA VAL A 84 -1.26 -9.95 -4.76
C VAL A 84 -2.56 -10.15 -5.53
N TYR A 85 -2.99 -11.40 -5.62
CA TYR A 85 -4.31 -11.79 -6.13
C TYR A 85 -5.23 -12.24 -4.99
N GLY A 86 -4.67 -12.76 -3.88
CA GLY A 86 -5.37 -13.04 -2.63
C GLY A 86 -5.29 -11.88 -1.63
N THR A 87 -4.92 -12.18 -0.39
CA THR A 87 -4.84 -11.22 0.73
C THR A 87 -3.39 -11.03 1.14
N LEU A 88 -2.96 -9.77 1.29
CA LEU A 88 -1.66 -9.42 1.87
C LEU A 88 -1.89 -8.66 3.17
N GLU A 89 -1.30 -9.15 4.25
CA GLU A 89 -1.34 -8.50 5.56
C GLU A 89 0.09 -8.22 6.04
N ILE A 90 0.47 -6.94 6.07
CA ILE A 90 1.76 -6.51 6.62
C ILE A 90 1.52 -5.98 8.03
N ARG A 91 2.12 -6.66 9.01
CA ARG A 91 1.97 -6.40 10.44
C ARG A 91 3.28 -5.87 11.03
N GLY A 92 3.74 -4.72 10.54
CA GLY A 92 4.87 -4.04 11.17
C GLY A 92 4.47 -3.41 12.52
N THR A 93 5.46 -2.90 13.23
CA THR A 93 5.27 -2.02 14.39
C THR A 93 6.12 -0.75 14.24
N PRO A 94 5.90 0.30 15.05
CA PRO A 94 6.76 1.48 15.04
C PRO A 94 8.25 1.16 15.23
N ASP A 95 8.53 0.15 16.06
CA ASP A 95 9.89 -0.28 16.41
C ASP A 95 10.46 -1.33 15.44
N ALA A 96 9.59 -2.10 14.77
CA ALA A 96 9.97 -3.16 13.83
C ALA A 96 9.10 -3.13 12.56
N LYS A 97 9.36 -2.13 11.70
CA LYS A 97 8.71 -2.03 10.39
C LYS A 97 9.01 -3.24 9.52
N VAL A 98 8.05 -3.61 8.65
CA VAL A 98 8.32 -4.55 7.55
C VAL A 98 8.93 -3.79 6.39
N ILE A 99 10.05 -4.26 5.86
CA ILE A 99 10.78 -3.62 4.75
C ILE A 99 10.56 -4.41 3.46
N LEU A 100 10.05 -3.73 2.43
CA LEU A 100 10.00 -4.25 1.06
C LEU A 100 10.81 -3.32 0.15
N GLY A 101 11.81 -3.84 -0.55
CA GLY A 101 12.62 -2.98 -1.40
C GLY A 101 13.48 -3.69 -2.42
N ALA A 102 14.27 -2.92 -3.17
CA ALA A 102 15.25 -3.48 -4.10
C ALA A 102 16.47 -4.04 -3.38
N ALA A 103 16.96 -5.19 -3.83
CA ALA A 103 18.23 -5.76 -3.35
C ALA A 103 19.45 -4.91 -3.71
N SER A 104 19.36 -4.03 -4.72
CA SER A 104 20.44 -3.09 -5.04
C SER A 104 20.50 -1.88 -4.11
N GLY A 105 19.36 -1.47 -3.53
CA GLY A 105 19.27 -0.37 -2.56
C GLY A 105 19.66 1.03 -3.08
N THR A 106 19.72 1.26 -4.39
CA THR A 106 20.41 2.45 -4.94
C THR A 106 19.55 3.44 -5.72
N TYR A 107 18.48 3.02 -6.39
CA TYR A 107 17.68 3.92 -7.24
C TYR A 107 16.24 3.42 -7.39
N GLY A 108 15.30 4.33 -7.66
CA GLY A 108 13.90 4.00 -7.95
C GLY A 108 13.76 3.17 -9.23
N CYS A 109 12.76 2.29 -9.27
CA CYS A 109 12.57 1.31 -10.36
C CYS A 109 13.67 0.26 -10.48
N ALA A 110 14.28 -0.12 -9.34
CA ALA A 110 15.17 -1.27 -9.25
C ALA A 110 14.41 -2.59 -9.00
N TRP A 111 13.14 -2.54 -8.63
CA TRP A 111 12.18 -3.65 -8.62
C TRP A 111 10.80 -3.09 -8.99
N MET A 112 9.83 -3.96 -9.31
CA MET A 112 8.54 -3.52 -9.86
C MET A 112 7.58 -2.97 -8.80
N GLY A 113 7.72 -3.40 -7.53
CA GLY A 113 6.80 -3.02 -6.45
C GLY A 113 5.88 -4.12 -5.95
N VAL A 114 4.98 -3.71 -5.06
CA VAL A 114 3.79 -4.48 -4.64
C VAL A 114 2.64 -4.16 -5.59
N ARG A 115 2.06 -5.17 -6.23
CA ARG A 115 0.95 -5.01 -7.19
C ARG A 115 -0.28 -5.71 -6.66
N VAL A 116 -1.22 -4.93 -6.11
CA VAL A 116 -2.51 -5.39 -5.62
C VAL A 116 -3.48 -5.45 -6.79
N ASN A 117 -3.80 -6.66 -7.25
CA ASN A 117 -4.63 -6.89 -8.42
C ASN A 117 -6.11 -7.00 -8.05
N ASN A 118 -6.98 -6.88 -9.05
CA ASN A 118 -8.44 -6.75 -8.92
C ASN A 118 -9.17 -7.90 -8.22
N THR A 119 -8.52 -9.04 -8.02
CA THR A 119 -9.07 -10.19 -7.28
C THR A 119 -8.75 -10.11 -5.78
N SER A 120 -7.82 -9.24 -5.38
CA SER A 120 -7.54 -8.98 -3.98
C SER A 120 -8.69 -8.21 -3.36
N VAL A 121 -9.29 -8.79 -2.32
CA VAL A 121 -10.45 -8.21 -1.63
C VAL A 121 -10.10 -7.63 -0.26
N ASP A 122 -8.91 -7.93 0.26
CA ASP A 122 -8.49 -7.55 1.60
C ASP A 122 -6.96 -7.41 1.65
N THR A 123 -6.44 -6.19 1.46
CA THR A 123 -5.01 -5.91 1.60
C THR A 123 -4.81 -4.85 2.68
N HIS A 124 -3.98 -5.17 3.67
CA HIS A 124 -3.65 -4.29 4.78
C HIS A 124 -2.14 -4.12 4.86
N ILE A 125 -1.68 -2.88 4.73
CA ILE A 125 -0.27 -2.51 4.84
C ILE A 125 -0.13 -1.57 6.03
N ASP A 126 0.39 -2.08 7.14
CA ASP A 126 0.61 -1.29 8.36
C ASP A 126 2.08 -1.32 8.79
N HIS A 127 2.61 -0.15 9.16
CA HIS A 127 4.02 0.02 9.59
C HIS A 127 5.03 -0.60 8.61
N ALA A 128 4.85 -0.37 7.31
CA ALA A 128 5.79 -0.83 6.28
C ALA A 128 6.78 0.27 5.89
N LYS A 129 7.93 -0.12 5.35
CA LYS A 129 8.80 0.74 4.53
C LYS A 129 8.94 0.13 3.15
N ILE A 130 8.41 0.81 2.14
CA ILE A 130 8.42 0.35 0.75
C ILE A 130 9.29 1.29 -0.09
N GLN A 131 10.39 0.75 -0.64
CA GLN A 131 11.45 1.60 -1.20
C GLN A 131 12.07 1.08 -2.49
N TYR A 132 12.60 2.01 -3.30
CA TYR A 132 13.34 1.72 -4.55
C TYR A 132 12.53 1.04 -5.67
N GLY A 133 11.19 1.02 -5.58
CA GLY A 133 10.28 0.41 -6.55
C GLY A 133 10.01 1.29 -7.77
N CYS A 134 9.57 0.69 -8.88
CA CYS A 134 9.01 1.43 -10.02
C CYS A 134 7.70 2.07 -9.57
N GLU A 135 6.89 1.30 -8.87
CA GLU A 135 5.75 1.74 -8.10
C GLU A 135 5.96 1.10 -6.72
N GLY A 136 5.93 1.84 -5.61
CA GLY A 136 6.09 1.22 -4.29
C GLY A 136 4.95 0.22 -4.05
N THR A 137 3.72 0.73 -4.12
CA THR A 137 2.49 -0.07 -4.17
C THR A 137 1.59 0.41 -5.28
N SER A 138 1.01 -0.50 -6.05
CA SER A 138 0.03 -0.20 -7.08
C SER A 138 -1.28 -0.95 -6.83
N PHE A 139 -2.41 -0.24 -6.73
CA PHE A 139 -3.75 -0.82 -6.70
C PHE A 139 -4.34 -0.83 -8.12
N LYS A 140 -4.82 -1.98 -8.58
CA LYS A 140 -5.28 -2.22 -9.96
C LYS A 140 -6.66 -2.85 -9.98
N GLY A 141 -7.69 -2.03 -9.81
CA GLY A 141 -9.07 -2.49 -9.66
C GLY A 141 -9.33 -3.10 -8.29
N ALA A 142 -8.57 -2.69 -7.27
CA ALA A 142 -8.56 -3.29 -5.94
C ALA A 142 -8.67 -2.22 -4.84
N ALA A 143 -9.13 -2.64 -3.67
CA ALA A 143 -9.14 -1.83 -2.46
C ALA A 143 -8.06 -2.29 -1.48
N GLY A 144 -7.89 -1.55 -0.38
CA GLY A 144 -6.99 -1.91 0.71
C GLY A 144 -6.70 -0.71 1.60
N THR A 145 -5.93 -0.95 2.65
CA THR A 145 -5.49 0.10 3.58
C THR A 145 -3.97 0.21 3.60
N VAL A 146 -3.48 1.43 3.64
CA VAL A 146 -2.08 1.76 3.86
C VAL A 146 -2.02 2.71 5.05
N THR A 147 -1.46 2.24 6.16
CA THR A 147 -1.41 2.97 7.44
C THR A 147 0.00 2.98 8.02
N ASN A 148 0.38 4.07 8.69
CA ASN A 148 1.63 4.17 9.46
C ASN A 148 2.90 3.81 8.67
N SER A 149 2.86 3.96 7.35
CA SER A 149 3.85 3.39 6.44
C SER A 149 4.70 4.46 5.78
N GLU A 150 5.85 4.06 5.25
CA GLU A 150 6.83 4.94 4.60
C GLU A 150 7.07 4.49 3.15
N TYR A 151 6.90 5.42 2.21
CA TYR A 151 7.22 5.22 0.80
C TYR A 151 8.38 6.12 0.41
N PHE A 152 9.52 5.52 0.10
CA PHE A 152 10.79 6.23 -0.05
C PHE A 152 11.57 5.83 -1.31
N MET A 153 12.05 6.82 -2.08
CA MET A 153 12.88 6.59 -3.28
C MET A 153 12.27 5.64 -4.32
N ASN A 154 10.94 5.59 -4.42
CA ASN A 154 10.25 4.93 -5.52
C ASN A 154 10.12 5.88 -6.72
N TYR A 155 9.99 5.35 -7.94
CA TYR A 155 9.66 6.20 -9.09
C TYR A 155 8.23 6.76 -8.96
N LYS A 156 7.27 5.93 -8.54
CA LYS A 156 5.96 6.34 -8.00
C LYS A 156 5.81 5.74 -6.60
N GLY A 157 5.47 6.52 -5.59
CA GLY A 157 5.26 6.01 -4.23
C GLY A 157 4.08 5.06 -4.19
N ILE A 158 2.87 5.60 -4.32
CA ILE A 158 1.63 4.82 -4.39
C ILE A 158 0.93 5.12 -5.71
N SER A 159 0.56 4.08 -6.45
CA SER A 159 -0.22 4.19 -7.69
C SER A 159 -1.62 3.67 -7.50
N VAL A 160 -2.62 4.42 -7.95
CA VAL A 160 -4.05 4.07 -7.84
C VAL A 160 -4.65 4.10 -9.24
N TYR A 161 -4.95 2.93 -9.79
CA TYR A 161 -5.49 2.80 -11.15
C TYR A 161 -7.02 2.68 -11.15
N SER A 162 -7.63 2.84 -12.33
CA SER A 162 -9.08 2.70 -12.53
C SER A 162 -9.70 1.52 -11.76
N GLY A 163 -10.85 1.76 -11.13
CA GLY A 163 -11.59 0.80 -10.32
C GLY A 163 -11.00 0.55 -8.93
N SER A 164 -9.97 1.29 -8.52
CA SER A 164 -9.33 1.13 -7.20
C SER A 164 -9.80 2.18 -6.20
N SER A 165 -9.91 1.78 -4.92
CA SER A 165 -10.37 2.65 -3.84
C SER A 165 -9.64 2.39 -2.51
N PRO A 166 -8.31 2.55 -2.45
CA PRO A 166 -7.56 2.36 -1.21
C PRO A 166 -7.78 3.52 -0.22
N ASN A 167 -7.66 3.23 1.08
CA ASN A 167 -7.51 4.24 2.13
C ASN A 167 -6.04 4.36 2.51
N ILE A 168 -5.49 5.58 2.47
CA ILE A 168 -4.09 5.88 2.73
C ILE A 168 -4.03 6.91 3.86
N GLU A 169 -3.54 6.48 5.02
CA GLU A 169 -3.58 7.28 6.24
C GLU A 169 -2.28 7.21 7.05
N ASN A 170 -1.98 8.26 7.83
CA ASN A 170 -0.90 8.29 8.83
C ASN A 170 0.47 7.87 8.26
N SER A 171 0.70 8.10 6.97
CA SER A 171 1.87 7.60 6.26
C SER A 171 2.78 8.73 5.79
N LEU A 172 4.07 8.42 5.67
CA LEU A 172 5.10 9.29 5.11
C LEU A 172 5.35 8.90 3.65
N ILE A 173 5.05 9.81 2.72
CA ILE A 173 5.24 9.61 1.28
C ILE A 173 6.26 10.63 0.81
N ASN A 174 7.53 10.25 0.84
CA ASN A 174 8.63 11.19 0.65
C ASN A 174 9.73 10.75 -0.32
N THR A 175 10.37 11.72 -0.96
CA THR A 175 11.54 11.49 -1.83
C THR A 175 11.26 10.49 -2.96
N ASN A 176 10.01 10.39 -3.42
CA ASN A 176 9.66 9.61 -4.60
C ASN A 176 9.72 10.49 -5.86
N GLY A 177 9.72 9.88 -7.05
CA GLY A 177 9.51 10.62 -8.29
C GLY A 177 8.14 11.31 -8.26
N TYR A 178 7.08 10.52 -8.18
CA TYR A 178 5.73 10.96 -7.85
C TYR A 178 5.36 10.43 -6.46
N GLY A 179 4.73 11.24 -5.62
CA GLY A 179 4.22 10.78 -4.32
C GLY A 179 3.08 9.79 -4.51
N LEU A 180 1.94 10.30 -4.98
CA LEU A 180 0.78 9.52 -5.40
C LEU A 180 0.52 9.71 -6.90
N TYR A 181 0.36 8.61 -7.63
CA TYR A 181 0.05 8.59 -9.06
C TYR A 181 -1.33 7.96 -9.27
N ILE A 182 -2.31 8.79 -9.56
CA ILE A 182 -3.72 8.40 -9.66
C ILE A 182 -4.12 8.45 -11.13
N ASN A 183 -4.44 7.31 -11.72
CA ASN A 183 -4.65 7.22 -13.16
C ASN A 183 -5.90 6.41 -13.48
N GLY A 184 -6.95 7.09 -13.91
CA GLY A 184 -8.16 6.46 -14.42
C GLY A 184 -7.97 5.89 -15.83
N ASN A 185 -9.11 5.62 -16.48
CA ASN A 185 -9.18 5.10 -17.84
C ASN A 185 -10.21 5.86 -18.70
N ASN A 186 -10.56 7.09 -18.29
CA ASN A 186 -11.60 7.94 -18.86
C ASN A 186 -13.04 7.38 -18.77
N ASN A 187 -13.26 6.28 -18.05
CA ASN A 187 -14.58 5.75 -17.75
C ASN A 187 -15.02 6.20 -16.35
N ALA A 188 -16.08 7.00 -16.27
CA ALA A 188 -16.54 7.58 -15.01
C ALA A 188 -16.98 6.51 -13.98
N ALA A 189 -17.47 5.36 -14.44
CA ALA A 189 -17.88 4.26 -13.56
C ALA A 189 -16.69 3.55 -12.89
N GLU A 190 -15.48 3.75 -13.42
CA GLU A 190 -14.25 3.11 -12.94
C GLU A 190 -13.20 4.16 -12.53
N ASN A 191 -13.64 5.39 -12.24
CA ASN A 191 -12.73 6.39 -11.70
C ASN A 191 -12.08 5.86 -10.41
N PRO A 192 -10.76 6.00 -10.25
CA PRO A 192 -10.11 5.68 -8.99
C PRO A 192 -10.61 6.64 -7.90
N SER A 193 -10.87 6.10 -6.72
CA SER A 193 -11.45 6.84 -5.59
C SER A 193 -10.68 6.60 -4.29
N PRO A 194 -9.38 6.94 -4.24
CA PRO A 194 -8.62 6.83 -3.00
C PRO A 194 -9.08 7.87 -1.97
N ILE A 195 -8.97 7.52 -0.69
CA ILE A 195 -9.04 8.47 0.42
C ILE A 195 -7.61 8.64 0.94
N ILE A 196 -7.12 9.88 0.94
CA ILE A 196 -5.74 10.21 1.29
C ILE A 196 -5.80 11.23 2.41
N THR A 197 -5.63 10.82 3.67
CA THR A 197 -5.82 11.71 4.83
C THR A 197 -4.72 11.54 5.86
N ASN A 198 -4.40 12.57 6.63
CA ASN A 198 -3.42 12.48 7.72
C ASN A 198 -2.05 11.94 7.29
N ASN A 199 -1.59 12.22 6.07
CA ASN A 199 -0.26 11.83 5.59
C ASN A 199 0.69 13.02 5.58
N ALA A 200 2.00 12.75 5.62
CA ALA A 200 3.03 13.69 5.21
C ALA A 200 3.48 13.38 3.78
N ILE A 201 3.16 14.26 2.83
CA ILE A 201 3.42 14.09 1.39
C ILE A 201 4.42 15.15 0.94
N ILE A 202 5.71 14.86 1.09
CA ILE A 202 6.79 15.85 1.04
C ILE A 202 7.94 15.42 0.14
N ASP A 203 8.75 16.37 -0.33
CA ASP A 203 10.00 16.11 -1.05
C ASP A 203 9.91 15.19 -2.28
N ASN A 204 8.70 15.00 -2.84
CA ASN A 204 8.53 14.26 -4.08
C ASN A 204 9.00 15.13 -5.26
N TYR A 205 9.78 14.53 -6.15
CA TYR A 205 10.55 15.24 -7.16
C TYR A 205 9.66 15.96 -8.18
N TYR A 206 8.74 15.22 -8.80
CA TYR A 206 7.71 15.74 -9.69
C TYR A 206 6.54 16.29 -8.85
N ASN A 207 5.38 15.63 -8.91
CA ASN A 207 4.19 16.01 -8.15
C ASN A 207 4.05 15.15 -6.89
N SER A 208 3.55 15.76 -5.82
CA SER A 208 3.09 15.06 -4.62
C SER A 208 1.84 14.24 -4.91
N VAL A 209 0.90 14.80 -5.70
CA VAL A 209 -0.25 14.06 -6.26
C VAL A 209 -0.34 14.36 -7.75
N TYR A 210 -0.41 13.31 -8.57
CA TYR A 210 -0.61 13.42 -10.01
C TYR A 210 -1.86 12.64 -10.39
N ALA A 211 -2.97 13.34 -10.66
CA ALA A 211 -4.27 12.73 -10.94
C ALA A 211 -4.71 13.00 -12.38
N ILE A 212 -4.94 11.94 -13.16
CA ILE A 212 -5.23 12.03 -14.59
C ILE A 212 -6.23 10.98 -15.09
N ALA A 213 -6.77 11.23 -16.28
CA ALA A 213 -7.61 10.31 -17.05
C ALA A 213 -8.92 9.89 -16.35
N PHE A 214 -9.60 10.84 -15.71
CA PHE A 214 -10.90 10.57 -15.08
C PHE A 214 -12.04 10.75 -16.09
N GLY A 215 -12.99 9.82 -16.10
CA GLY A 215 -14.28 10.06 -16.75
C GLY A 215 -15.02 11.17 -16.02
N ASN A 216 -15.62 12.11 -16.75
CA ASN A 216 -16.14 13.37 -16.19
C ASN A 216 -15.10 14.24 -15.46
N GLY A 217 -13.80 14.01 -15.67
CA GLY A 217 -12.67 14.86 -15.29
C GLY A 217 -12.91 15.74 -14.06
N ASN A 218 -12.86 17.06 -14.25
CA ASN A 218 -12.92 18.07 -13.19
C ASN A 218 -14.29 18.22 -12.50
N SER A 219 -15.30 17.45 -12.92
CA SER A 219 -16.55 17.28 -12.15
C SER A 219 -16.43 16.23 -11.04
N ASN A 220 -15.29 15.53 -10.95
CA ASN A 220 -14.98 14.58 -9.87
C ASN A 220 -13.98 15.18 -8.89
N THR A 221 -13.94 14.60 -7.70
CA THR A 221 -13.01 14.99 -6.65
C THR A 221 -12.29 13.77 -6.09
N VAL A 222 -10.98 13.92 -5.86
CA VAL A 222 -10.17 13.00 -5.04
C VAL A 222 -10.04 13.60 -3.64
N ASP A 223 -10.34 12.82 -2.60
CA ASP A 223 -10.19 13.27 -1.21
C ASP A 223 -8.72 13.21 -0.79
N ALA A 224 -8.10 14.37 -0.63
CA ALA A 224 -6.73 14.54 -0.15
C ALA A 224 -6.66 15.52 1.04
N ARG A 225 -7.73 15.58 1.83
CA ARG A 225 -7.84 16.53 2.95
C ARG A 225 -6.99 16.12 4.13
N GLY A 226 -6.62 17.08 4.98
CA GLY A 226 -5.95 16.74 6.25
C GLY A 226 -4.52 16.21 6.08
N ASN A 227 -3.87 16.41 4.93
CA ASN A 227 -2.46 16.04 4.74
C ASN A 227 -1.52 17.21 5.03
N TYR A 228 -0.30 16.90 5.43
CA TYR A 228 0.83 17.82 5.46
C TYR A 228 1.59 17.78 4.14
N TRP A 229 1.82 18.95 3.54
CA TRP A 229 2.44 19.09 2.22
C TRP A 229 3.85 19.70 2.26
N GLY A 230 4.44 19.81 3.46
CA GLY A 230 5.74 20.48 3.66
C GLY A 230 5.63 22.00 3.83
N THR A 231 4.45 22.58 3.61
CA THR A 231 4.18 24.02 3.69
C THR A 231 2.68 24.27 3.89
N THR A 232 2.33 25.46 4.36
CA THR A 232 0.95 25.99 4.39
C THR A 232 0.70 27.01 3.28
N ASP A 233 1.69 27.31 2.43
CA ASP A 233 1.52 28.17 1.26
C ASP A 233 0.75 27.40 0.18
N THR A 234 -0.51 27.78 -0.03
CA THR A 234 -1.39 27.09 -0.97
C THR A 234 -0.92 27.15 -2.42
N THR A 235 -0.12 28.14 -2.80
CA THR A 235 0.45 28.23 -4.16
C THR A 235 1.53 27.18 -4.35
N LEU A 236 2.36 26.95 -3.32
CA LEU A 236 3.37 25.90 -3.35
C LEU A 236 2.74 24.51 -3.29
N ILE A 237 1.70 24.32 -2.48
CA ILE A 237 0.94 23.06 -2.46
C ILE A 237 0.34 22.78 -3.84
N ASP A 238 -0.32 23.78 -4.42
CA ASP A 238 -0.95 23.68 -5.74
C ASP A 238 0.06 23.32 -6.84
N SER A 239 1.25 23.94 -6.83
CA SER A 239 2.31 23.63 -7.80
C SER A 239 2.82 22.18 -7.74
N LYS A 240 2.52 21.45 -6.66
CA LYS A 240 2.88 20.04 -6.46
C LYS A 240 1.71 19.08 -6.67
N ILE A 241 0.54 19.57 -7.05
CA ILE A 241 -0.64 18.77 -7.36
C ILE A 241 -0.96 18.97 -8.85
N TYR A 242 -1.07 17.88 -9.62
CA TYR A 242 -1.55 17.94 -11.00
C TYR A 242 -2.98 17.41 -11.06
N ASP A 243 -3.95 18.26 -11.40
CA ASP A 243 -5.37 17.93 -11.27
C ASP A 243 -6.27 18.72 -12.26
N GLY A 244 -7.58 18.79 -11.96
CA GLY A 244 -8.62 19.43 -12.75
C GLY A 244 -8.44 20.95 -12.97
N ARG A 245 -7.54 21.59 -12.22
CA ARG A 245 -7.14 22.99 -12.40
C ARG A 245 -6.07 23.12 -13.49
N ASP A 246 -5.26 22.09 -13.70
CA ASP A 246 -4.28 22.03 -14.79
C ASP A 246 -4.92 21.57 -16.09
N ILE A 247 -5.80 20.57 -16.04
CA ILE A 247 -6.48 20.02 -17.22
C ILE A 247 -7.88 19.49 -16.89
N SER A 248 -8.88 19.83 -17.73
CA SER A 248 -10.29 19.50 -17.45
C SER A 248 -10.63 18.00 -17.46
N THR A 249 -9.76 17.15 -18.01
CA THR A 249 -9.89 15.68 -18.00
C THR A 249 -9.34 15.03 -16.73
N SER A 250 -8.79 15.82 -15.81
CA SER A 250 -8.33 15.40 -14.48
C SER A 250 -9.36 15.76 -13.40
N PRO A 251 -9.43 15.00 -12.28
CA PRO A 251 -10.31 15.32 -11.16
C PRO A 251 -9.77 16.52 -10.38
N ILE A 252 -10.60 17.20 -9.58
CA ILE A 252 -10.09 18.15 -8.58
C ILE A 252 -9.55 17.35 -7.39
N VAL A 253 -8.32 17.58 -6.98
CA VAL A 253 -7.78 17.02 -5.73
C VAL A 253 -8.15 17.99 -4.61
N ASP A 254 -9.01 17.57 -3.69
CA ASP A 254 -9.39 18.38 -2.53
C ASP A 254 -8.32 18.23 -1.44
N TYR A 255 -7.39 19.19 -1.37
CA TYR A 255 -6.34 19.28 -0.36
C TYR A 255 -6.70 20.26 0.78
N SER A 256 -7.99 20.56 0.96
CA SER A 256 -8.44 21.44 2.05
C SER A 256 -8.10 20.84 3.42
N ASN A 257 -8.16 21.69 4.46
CA ASN A 257 -7.78 21.32 5.82
C ASN A 257 -6.35 20.77 5.94
N TYR A 258 -5.42 21.22 5.10
CA TYR A 258 -4.03 20.80 5.17
C TYR A 258 -3.41 21.12 6.54
N LEU A 259 -2.53 20.25 7.01
CA LEU A 259 -1.86 20.37 8.29
C LEU A 259 -0.71 21.38 8.23
N SER A 260 -0.35 21.97 9.39
CA SER A 260 0.82 22.86 9.51
C SER A 260 2.12 22.13 9.85
N SER A 261 2.03 20.87 10.28
CA SER A 261 3.15 19.96 10.54
C SER A 261 2.78 18.53 10.17
N ALA A 262 3.78 17.67 10.00
CA ALA A 262 3.56 16.24 9.83
C ALA A 262 2.81 15.64 11.04
N PRO A 263 1.88 14.70 10.81
CA PRO A 263 1.19 13.97 11.87
C PRO A 263 2.10 12.95 12.58
#